data_AF-A0A1G7Q8S8-F1
#
_entry.id   AF-A0A1G7Q8S8-F1
#
_cell.length_a   1.000
_cell.length_b   1.000
_cell.length_c   1.000
_cell.angle_alpha   90.00
_cell.angle_beta   90.00
_cell.angle_gamma   90.00
#
_symmetry.space_group_name_H-M   'P 1'
#
loop_
_entity.id
_entity.type
_entity.pdbx_description
1 polymer ?
#
loop_
_entity_poly.entity_id
_entity_poly.type
_entity_poly.pdbx_seq_one_letter_code
_entity_poly.pdbx_strand_id
1 'polypeptide(L)'
;FQETYFGQYRGYYFTGDGCRRDKDGYYWITGRVDDVINVSGHRMGTAEVESALVAHPQVAEAAVVGYPHDIKGQGIYAYVTLMNGIAPSEDLRKDLVKWVRTEIGPIASPDLIQWAPGLPKTRSGKIMRRILRKIAENDYGALGDISTLADPAVVQELIDNRMNRA
;
A
#
# COMPACT_ATOMS: atom_id res chain seq x y z
N PHE A 1 22.16 1.97 -14.37
CA PHE A 1 22.84 1.05 -13.42
C PHE A 1 23.69 1.82 -12.41
N GLN A 2 24.83 2.41 -12.80
CA GLN A 2 25.67 3.16 -11.85
C GLN A 2 24.94 4.35 -11.20
N GLU A 3 24.29 5.17 -12.02
CA GLU A 3 23.48 6.29 -11.54
C GLU A 3 22.35 5.82 -10.59
N THR A 4 21.65 4.76 -10.99
CA THR A 4 20.50 4.20 -10.26
C THR A 4 20.86 3.71 -8.86
N TYR A 5 21.99 3.01 -8.70
CA TYR A 5 22.32 2.31 -7.43
C TYR A 5 23.43 2.99 -6.62
N PHE A 6 24.25 3.86 -7.22
CA PHE A 6 25.40 4.48 -6.57
C PHE A 6 25.38 6.02 -6.65
N GLY A 7 24.38 6.61 -7.32
CA GLY A 7 24.26 8.06 -7.48
C GLY A 7 23.79 8.78 -6.21
N GLN A 8 22.85 8.19 -5.46
CA GLN A 8 22.29 8.82 -4.25
C GLN A 8 23.28 8.87 -3.08
N TYR A 9 24.07 7.80 -2.88
CA TYR A 9 25.02 7.70 -1.78
C TYR A 9 26.38 7.25 -2.32
N ARG A 10 27.25 8.22 -2.57
CA ARG A 10 28.56 7.97 -3.18
C ARG A 10 29.37 7.00 -2.33
N GLY A 11 29.84 5.91 -2.96
CA GLY A 11 30.62 4.87 -2.31
C GLY A 11 29.81 3.75 -1.65
N TYR A 12 28.47 3.82 -1.69
CA TYR A 12 27.57 2.82 -1.12
C TYR A 12 26.55 2.34 -2.17
N TYR A 13 26.16 1.07 -2.09
CA TYR A 13 25.04 0.54 -2.86
C TYR A 13 23.72 0.91 -2.19
N PHE A 14 22.88 1.67 -2.88
CA PHE A 14 21.54 1.99 -2.42
C PHE A 14 20.58 0.84 -2.74
N THR A 15 20.15 0.11 -1.72
CA THR A 15 19.20 -1.01 -1.85
C THR A 15 17.80 -0.54 -2.28
N GLY A 16 17.45 0.70 -1.94
CA GLY A 16 16.10 1.23 -2.09
C GLY A 16 15.12 0.75 -1.00
N ASP A 17 15.62 0.06 0.03
CA ASP A 17 14.81 -0.41 1.16
C ASP A 17 15.03 0.48 2.38
N GLY A 18 13.93 0.80 3.07
CA GLY A 18 13.97 1.42 4.39
C GLY A 18 14.22 0.35 5.45
N CYS A 19 15.03 0.67 6.47
CA CYS A 19 15.23 -0.25 7.58
C CYS A 19 15.38 0.49 8.91
N ARG A 20 15.02 -0.21 10.00
CA ARG A 20 15.34 0.16 11.37
C ARG A 20 16.30 -0.87 11.95
N ARG A 21 17.35 -0.41 12.63
CA ARG A 21 18.21 -1.29 13.43
C ARG A 21 17.86 -1.11 14.91
N ASP A 22 17.58 -2.19 15.61
CA ASP A 22 17.36 -2.14 17.05
C ASP A 22 18.67 -2.15 17.84
N LYS A 23 18.55 -2.05 19.18
CA LYS A 23 19.67 -2.02 20.11
C LYS A 23 20.52 -3.30 20.10
N ASP A 24 19.92 -4.42 19.70
CA ASP A 24 20.56 -5.74 19.66
C ASP A 24 21.20 -6.01 18.30
N GLY A 25 21.11 -5.05 17.37
CA GLY A 25 21.75 -5.08 16.06
C GLY A 25 20.91 -5.74 14.96
N TYR A 26 19.67 -6.13 15.25
CA TYR A 26 18.77 -6.72 14.26
C TYR A 26 18.20 -5.64 13.34
N TYR A 27 18.13 -5.94 12.04
CA TYR A 27 17.56 -5.07 11.03
C TYR A 27 16.13 -5.49 10.69
N TRP A 28 15.24 -4.51 10.71
CA TRP A 28 13.85 -4.63 10.36
C TRP A 28 13.62 -3.86 9.07
N ILE A 29 13.38 -4.56 7.96
CA ILE A 29 13.08 -3.92 6.68
C ILE A 29 11.65 -3.39 6.74
N THR A 30 11.50 -2.07 6.62
CA THR A 30 10.20 -1.37 6.75
C THR A 30 9.47 -1.21 5.42
N GLY A 31 10.05 -1.73 4.33
CA GLY A 31 9.52 -1.66 2.98
C GLY A 31 10.43 -0.89 2.04
N ARG A 32 9.95 -0.58 0.84
CA ARG A 32 10.69 0.22 -0.11
C ARG A 32 10.65 1.69 0.29
N VAL A 33 11.76 2.41 0.13
CA VAL A 33 11.80 3.86 0.38
C VAL A 33 10.90 4.68 -0.55
N ASP A 34 10.59 4.15 -1.74
CA ASP A 34 9.64 4.73 -2.68
C ASP A 34 8.16 4.48 -2.27
N ASP A 35 7.93 3.51 -1.37
CA ASP A 35 6.64 3.18 -0.78
C ASP A 35 6.40 3.86 0.58
N VAL A 36 7.29 4.75 1.03
CA VAL A 36 7.07 5.60 2.22
C VAL A 36 6.05 6.70 1.87
N ILE A 37 5.05 6.87 2.73
CA ILE A 37 4.02 7.91 2.61
C ILE A 37 4.22 9.00 3.67
N ASN A 38 3.83 10.22 3.33
CA ASN A 38 3.92 11.40 4.20
C ASN A 38 2.51 11.93 4.53
N VAL A 39 1.98 11.51 5.67
CA VAL A 39 0.64 11.87 6.13
C VAL A 39 0.77 12.98 7.17
N SER A 40 0.40 14.21 6.81
CA SER A 40 0.49 15.37 7.70
C SER A 40 1.88 15.57 8.32
N GLY A 41 2.95 15.38 7.54
CA GLY A 41 4.35 15.52 7.98
C GLY A 41 4.95 14.25 8.60
N HIS A 42 4.16 13.21 8.84
CA HIS A 42 4.63 11.95 9.42
C HIS A 42 5.01 10.96 8.31
N ARG A 43 6.29 10.55 8.29
CA ARG A 43 6.75 9.50 7.39
C ARG A 43 6.40 8.14 7.95
N MET A 44 5.72 7.32 7.16
CA MET A 44 5.27 5.99 7.55
C MET A 44 5.53 4.98 6.43
N GLY A 45 5.95 3.77 6.81
CA GLY A 45 6.05 2.66 5.88
C GLY A 45 4.66 2.07 5.63
N THR A 46 4.31 1.86 4.35
CA THR A 46 3.04 1.20 3.99
C THR A 46 2.97 -0.23 4.52
N ALA A 47 4.12 -0.92 4.62
CA ALA A 47 4.21 -2.29 5.12
C ALA A 47 3.70 -2.45 6.57
N GLU A 48 3.84 -1.43 7.42
CA GLU A 48 3.34 -1.47 8.80
C GLU A 48 1.82 -1.49 8.82
N VAL A 49 1.18 -0.63 8.01
CA VAL A 49 -0.28 -0.57 7.85
C VAL A 49 -0.82 -1.83 7.19
N GLU A 50 -0.14 -2.35 6.17
CA GLU A 50 -0.48 -3.63 5.53
C GLU A 50 -0.44 -4.78 6.55
N SER A 51 0.61 -4.83 7.37
CA SER A 51 0.77 -5.87 8.40
C SER A 51 -0.32 -5.79 9.46
N ALA A 52 -0.68 -4.58 9.91
CA ALA A 52 -1.79 -4.39 10.84
C ALA A 52 -3.12 -4.86 10.22
N LEU A 53 -3.40 -4.53 8.96
CA LEU A 53 -4.62 -4.98 8.27
C LEU A 53 -4.66 -6.50 8.12
N VAL A 54 -3.55 -7.14 7.72
CA VAL A 54 -3.47 -8.61 7.54
C VAL A 54 -3.55 -9.35 8.87
N ALA A 55 -3.19 -8.72 9.99
CA ALA A 55 -3.39 -9.31 11.32
C ALA A 55 -4.87 -9.41 11.73
N HIS A 56 -5.78 -8.71 11.03
CA HIS A 56 -7.20 -8.81 11.27
C HIS A 56 -7.77 -10.15 10.74
N PRO A 57 -8.53 -10.94 11.53
CA PRO A 57 -8.94 -12.30 11.17
C PRO A 57 -9.77 -12.44 9.87
N GLN A 58 -10.38 -11.34 9.42
CA GLN A 58 -11.23 -11.32 8.23
C GLN A 58 -10.49 -10.86 6.96
N VAL A 59 -9.22 -10.46 7.08
CA VAL A 59 -8.41 -9.96 5.94
C VAL A 59 -7.46 -11.06 5.48
N ALA A 60 -7.49 -11.36 4.19
CA ALA A 60 -6.54 -12.27 3.57
C ALA A 60 -5.27 -11.53 3.13
N GLU A 61 -5.44 -10.39 2.46
CA GLU A 61 -4.34 -9.59 1.93
C GLU A 61 -4.67 -8.10 1.98
N ALA A 62 -3.63 -7.28 2.12
CA ALA A 62 -3.76 -5.83 2.03
C ALA A 62 -2.59 -5.24 1.24
N ALA A 63 -2.87 -4.17 0.51
CA ALA A 63 -1.85 -3.32 -0.11
C ALA A 63 -2.18 -1.85 0.17
N VAL A 64 -1.19 -1.10 0.65
CA VAL A 64 -1.39 0.30 1.05
C VAL A 64 -0.54 1.21 0.18
N VAL A 65 -1.13 2.30 -0.27
CA VAL A 65 -0.48 3.35 -1.05
C VAL A 65 -0.90 4.72 -0.55
N GLY A 66 -0.06 5.73 -0.81
CA GLY A 66 -0.44 7.12 -0.62
C GLY A 66 -1.31 7.60 -1.76
N TYR A 67 -2.27 8.48 -1.46
CA TYR A 67 -3.04 9.20 -2.47
C TYR A 67 -3.02 10.72 -2.19
N PRO A 68 -3.19 11.59 -3.21
CA PRO A 68 -3.26 13.03 -3.00
C PRO A 68 -4.44 13.40 -2.09
N HIS A 69 -4.16 14.17 -1.04
CA HIS A 69 -5.19 14.62 -0.09
C HIS A 69 -5.00 16.11 0.20
N ASP A 70 -6.07 16.90 0.01
CA ASP A 70 -6.02 18.37 0.07
C ASP A 70 -5.50 18.95 1.40
N ILE A 71 -5.77 18.28 2.52
CA ILE A 71 -5.39 18.75 3.86
C ILE A 71 -4.09 18.09 4.34
N LYS A 72 -3.94 16.77 4.13
CA LYS A 72 -2.83 15.98 4.69
C LYS A 72 -1.59 15.95 3.81
N GLY A 73 -1.69 16.46 2.58
CA GLY A 73 -0.70 16.26 1.52
C GLY A 73 -0.86 14.88 0.88
N GLN A 74 -0.63 13.82 1.67
CA GLN A 74 -1.01 12.44 1.30
C GLN A 74 -1.95 11.84 2.33
N GLY A 75 -2.96 11.12 1.84
CA GLY A 75 -3.79 10.23 2.65
C GLY A 75 -3.40 8.77 2.47
N ILE A 76 -3.97 7.91 3.32
CA ILE A 76 -3.73 6.46 3.32
C ILE A 76 -4.87 5.78 2.55
N TYR A 77 -4.52 5.11 1.45
CA TYR A 77 -5.44 4.29 0.66
C TYR A 77 -5.08 2.81 0.82
N ALA A 78 -6.02 2.01 1.32
CA ALA A 78 -5.84 0.58 1.52
C ALA A 78 -6.74 -0.23 0.56
N TYR A 79 -6.13 -1.14 -0.18
CA TYR A 79 -6.81 -2.20 -0.93
C TYR A 79 -6.85 -3.44 -0.07
N VAL A 80 -8.04 -3.99 0.17
CA VAL A 80 -8.23 -5.11 1.11
C VAL A 80 -8.95 -6.25 0.42
N THR A 81 -8.32 -7.43 0.43
CA THR A 81 -8.92 -8.71 0.05
C THR A 81 -9.34 -9.44 1.32
N LEU A 82 -10.61 -9.82 1.39
CA LEU A 82 -11.17 -10.52 2.55
C LEU A 82 -10.92 -12.03 2.46
N MET A 83 -10.99 -12.69 3.61
CA MET A 83 -10.99 -14.14 3.70
C MET A 83 -12.22 -14.72 2.98
N ASN A 84 -12.07 -15.93 2.41
CA ASN A 84 -13.17 -16.62 1.74
C ASN A 84 -14.39 -16.76 2.65
N GLY A 85 -15.58 -16.45 2.11
CA GLY A 85 -16.85 -16.52 2.85
C GLY A 85 -17.16 -15.27 3.68
N ILE A 86 -16.27 -14.29 3.74
CA ILE A 86 -16.57 -12.99 4.36
C ILE A 86 -17.08 -12.02 3.28
N ALA A 87 -18.26 -11.44 3.53
CA ALA A 87 -18.85 -10.44 2.66
C ALA A 87 -18.39 -9.03 3.06
N PRO A 88 -18.12 -8.14 2.08
CA PRO A 88 -17.81 -6.74 2.36
C PRO A 88 -19.00 -6.01 2.99
N SER A 89 -18.74 -5.17 3.98
CA SER A 89 -19.76 -4.32 4.62
C SER A 89 -19.15 -3.01 5.13
N GLU A 90 -19.99 -1.98 5.32
CA GLU A 90 -19.54 -0.72 5.91
C GLU A 90 -19.12 -0.88 7.38
N ASP A 91 -19.76 -1.78 8.11
CA ASP A 91 -19.42 -2.04 9.50
C ASP A 91 -18.03 -2.68 9.61
N LEU A 92 -17.73 -3.63 8.71
CA LEU A 92 -16.39 -4.21 8.62
C LEU A 92 -15.36 -3.15 8.21
N ARG A 93 -15.70 -2.24 7.28
CA ARG A 93 -14.78 -1.16 6.91
C ARG A 93 -14.41 -0.28 8.11
N LYS A 94 -15.41 0.12 8.91
CA LYS A 94 -15.19 0.91 10.14
C LYS A 94 -14.37 0.13 11.17
N ASP A 95 -14.62 -1.16 11.28
CA ASP A 95 -13.88 -2.04 12.18
C ASP A 95 -12.40 -2.13 11.78
N LEU A 96 -12.09 -2.30 10.49
CA LEU A 96 -10.70 -2.29 9.99
C LEU A 96 -9.98 -0.96 10.26
N VAL A 97 -10.66 0.18 10.09
CA VAL A 97 -10.08 1.49 10.41
C VAL A 97 -9.75 1.57 11.91
N LYS A 98 -10.67 1.11 12.77
CA LYS A 98 -10.48 1.07 14.22
C LYS A 98 -9.37 0.09 14.63
N TRP A 99 -9.26 -1.03 13.93
CA TRP A 99 -8.22 -2.03 14.14
C TRP A 99 -6.84 -1.42 13.91
N VAL A 100 -6.59 -0.82 12.74
CA VAL A 100 -5.31 -0.16 12.43
C VAL A 100 -5.01 0.98 13.42
N ARG A 101 -6.04 1.74 13.80
CA ARG A 101 -5.91 2.79 14.82
C ARG A 101 -5.42 2.24 16.17
N THR A 102 -5.84 1.02 16.52
CA THR A 102 -5.49 0.37 17.79
C THR A 102 -4.08 -0.22 17.73
N GLU A 103 -3.74 -0.87 16.62
CA GLU A 103 -2.43 -1.54 16.43
C GLU A 103 -1.27 -0.56 16.26
N ILE A 104 -1.48 0.54 15.54
CA ILE A 104 -0.40 1.50 15.21
C ILE A 104 -0.66 2.87 15.83
N GLY A 105 -1.87 3.39 15.65
CA GLY A 105 -2.27 4.68 16.21
C GLY A 105 -3.15 5.51 15.26
N PRO A 106 -3.69 6.65 15.75
CA PRO A 106 -4.58 7.54 15.00
C PRO A 106 -4.02 8.05 13.66
N ILE A 107 -2.70 8.23 13.57
CA ILE A 107 -2.04 8.76 12.38
C ILE A 107 -1.96 7.74 11.24
N ALA A 108 -2.07 6.45 11.54
CA ALA A 108 -2.01 5.35 10.58
C ALA A 108 -3.39 4.91 10.05
N SER A 109 -4.47 5.50 10.57
CA SER A 109 -5.83 5.14 10.19
C SER A 109 -6.05 5.35 8.69
N PRO A 110 -6.45 4.30 7.92
CA PRO A 110 -6.75 4.44 6.51
C PRO A 110 -7.87 5.45 6.28
N ASP A 111 -7.67 6.36 5.33
CA ASP A 111 -8.72 7.29 4.92
C ASP A 111 -9.73 6.59 4.01
N LEU A 112 -9.23 5.76 3.11
CA LEU A 112 -10.01 5.01 2.14
C LEU A 112 -9.63 3.54 2.23
N ILE A 113 -10.65 2.67 2.36
CA ILE A 113 -10.52 1.22 2.26
C ILE A 113 -11.38 0.76 1.09
N GLN A 114 -10.73 0.30 0.03
CA GLN A 114 -11.38 -0.31 -1.12
C GLN A 114 -11.33 -1.83 -1.00
N TRP A 115 -12.48 -2.47 -1.17
CA TRP A 115 -12.54 -3.92 -1.32
C TRP A 115 -11.92 -4.32 -2.67
N ALA A 116 -10.98 -5.24 -2.61
CA ALA A 116 -10.24 -5.73 -3.77
C ALA A 116 -10.36 -7.26 -3.79
N PRO A 117 -11.18 -7.85 -4.68
CA PRO A 117 -11.27 -9.32 -4.77
C PRO A 117 -9.95 -9.95 -5.23
N GLY A 118 -9.08 -9.17 -5.87
CA GLY A 118 -7.69 -9.52 -6.09
C GLY A 118 -6.80 -8.27 -6.09
N LEU A 119 -5.52 -8.48 -5.81
CA LEU A 119 -4.48 -7.46 -5.99
C LEU A 119 -3.74 -7.71 -7.31
N PRO A 120 -3.33 -6.66 -8.05
CA PRO A 120 -2.61 -6.81 -9.30
C PRO A 120 -1.21 -7.38 -9.00
N LYS A 121 -1.04 -8.68 -9.26
CA LYS A 121 0.20 -9.41 -9.01
C LYS A 121 0.82 -9.88 -10.32
N THR A 122 2.15 -9.82 -10.36
CA THR A 122 2.92 -10.54 -11.39
C THR A 122 2.77 -12.05 -11.23
N ARG A 123 3.16 -12.82 -12.25
CA ARG A 123 3.17 -14.30 -12.18
C ARG A 123 4.05 -14.89 -11.06
N SER A 124 4.99 -14.12 -10.52
CA SER A 124 5.79 -14.51 -9.35
C SER A 124 5.17 -14.10 -8.01
N GLY A 125 3.94 -13.58 -8.00
CA GLY A 125 3.22 -13.16 -6.79
C GLY A 125 3.54 -11.74 -6.31
N LYS A 126 4.45 -11.01 -6.96
CA LYS A 126 4.78 -9.63 -6.56
C LYS A 126 3.61 -8.70 -6.86
N ILE A 127 3.11 -8.00 -5.83
CA ILE A 127 2.11 -6.93 -5.97
C ILE A 127 2.71 -5.75 -6.74
N MET A 128 2.03 -5.31 -7.79
CA MET A 128 2.41 -4.16 -8.61
C MET A 128 1.85 -2.86 -8.01
N ARG A 129 2.42 -2.42 -6.88
CA ARG A 129 2.00 -1.20 -6.15
C ARG A 129 1.95 0.06 -7.01
N ARG A 130 2.77 0.16 -8.06
CA ARG A 130 2.72 1.24 -9.04
C ARG A 130 1.33 1.42 -9.67
N ILE A 131 0.64 0.32 -9.99
CA ILE A 131 -0.72 0.33 -10.58
C ILE A 131 -1.72 0.83 -9.54
N LEU A 132 -1.67 0.27 -8.33
CA LEU A 132 -2.52 0.68 -7.20
C LEU A 132 -2.38 2.18 -6.91
N ARG A 133 -1.15 2.68 -6.87
CA ARG A 133 -0.86 4.10 -6.66
C ARG A 133 -1.48 4.97 -7.75
N LYS A 134 -1.33 4.59 -9.03
CA LYS A 134 -1.93 5.33 -10.15
C LYS A 134 -3.45 5.36 -10.12
N ILE A 135 -4.09 4.27 -9.70
CA ILE A 135 -5.55 4.23 -9.48
C ILE A 135 -5.94 5.17 -8.33
N ALA A 136 -5.23 5.12 -7.20
CA ALA A 136 -5.44 5.99 -6.05
C ALA A 136 -5.12 7.48 -6.34
N GLU A 137 -4.28 7.77 -7.33
CA GLU A 137 -4.00 9.12 -7.83
C GLU A 137 -5.04 9.62 -8.86
N ASN A 138 -6.04 8.81 -9.22
CA ASN A 138 -6.94 9.05 -10.36
C ASN A 138 -6.21 9.20 -11.72
N ASP A 139 -4.97 8.71 -11.84
CA ASP A 139 -4.13 8.76 -13.04
C ASP A 139 -3.99 7.36 -13.69
N TYR A 140 -5.12 6.72 -13.96
CA TYR A 140 -5.17 5.37 -14.55
C TYR A 140 -5.08 5.36 -16.08
N GLY A 141 -4.88 6.52 -16.73
CA GLY A 141 -4.51 6.58 -18.15
C GLY A 141 -3.04 6.19 -18.40
N ALA A 142 -2.18 6.30 -17.38
CA ALA A 142 -0.74 6.08 -17.46
C ALA A 142 -0.27 4.85 -16.67
N LEU A 143 -1.01 3.74 -16.76
CA LEU A 143 -0.69 2.49 -16.04
C LEU A 143 0.54 1.76 -16.59
N GLY A 144 1.04 2.12 -17.78
CA GLY A 144 2.18 1.47 -18.42
C GLY A 144 1.91 -0.01 -18.75
N ASP A 145 2.96 -0.83 -18.84
CA ASP A 145 2.84 -2.24 -19.19
C ASP A 145 2.22 -3.07 -18.04
N ILE A 146 1.14 -3.77 -18.37
CA ILE A 146 0.40 -4.69 -17.48
C ILE A 146 0.42 -6.14 -17.98
N SER A 147 1.17 -6.45 -19.05
CA SER A 147 1.23 -7.78 -19.68
C SER A 147 1.82 -8.88 -18.78
N THR A 148 2.55 -8.47 -17.74
CA THR A 148 3.19 -9.36 -16.75
C THR A 148 2.26 -9.75 -15.59
N LEU A 149 1.06 -9.15 -15.52
CA LEU A 149 0.06 -9.52 -14.53
C LEU A 149 -0.43 -10.95 -14.74
N ALA A 150 -0.66 -11.64 -13.63
CA ALA A 150 -1.32 -12.95 -13.63
C ALA A 150 -2.78 -12.83 -14.09
N ASP A 151 -3.46 -11.77 -13.63
CA ASP A 151 -4.82 -11.43 -14.04
C ASP A 151 -4.93 -9.91 -14.29
N PRO A 152 -4.95 -9.48 -15.56
CA PRO A 152 -5.13 -8.07 -15.91
C PRO A 152 -6.54 -7.53 -15.60
N ALA A 153 -7.58 -8.37 -15.52
CA ALA A 153 -8.96 -7.92 -15.34
C ALA A 153 -9.17 -7.21 -13.99
N VAL A 154 -8.42 -7.64 -12.96
CA VAL A 154 -8.38 -7.01 -11.64
C VAL A 154 -8.12 -5.51 -11.72
N VAL A 155 -7.30 -5.06 -12.68
CA VAL A 155 -6.98 -3.62 -12.82
C VAL A 155 -8.23 -2.81 -13.14
N GLN A 156 -9.05 -3.29 -14.07
CA GLN A 156 -10.26 -2.59 -14.48
C GLN A 156 -11.27 -2.54 -13.34
N GLU A 157 -11.45 -3.65 -12.61
CA GLU A 157 -12.34 -3.70 -11.44
C GLU A 157 -11.91 -2.71 -10.34
N LEU A 158 -10.59 -2.56 -10.12
CA LEU A 158 -10.07 -1.60 -9.16
C LEU A 158 -10.30 -0.15 -9.58
N ILE A 159 -10.19 0.17 -10.87
CA ILE A 159 -10.53 1.48 -11.43
C ILE A 159 -12.04 1.75 -11.29
N ASP A 160 -12.84 0.71 -11.55
CA ASP A 160 -14.30 0.76 -11.58
C ASP A 160 -14.94 0.84 -10.18
N ASN A 161 -14.18 0.53 -9.14
CA ASN A 161 -14.65 0.59 -7.75
C ASN A 161 -13.78 1.49 -6.85
N ARG A 162 -12.95 2.36 -7.44
CA ARG A 162 -12.10 3.27 -6.66
C ARG A 162 -12.93 4.22 -5.79
N MET A 163 -12.45 4.50 -4.58
CA MET A 163 -13.16 5.22 -3.53
C MET A 163 -13.02 6.75 -3.61
N ASN A 164 -12.02 7.23 -4.34
CA ASN A 164 -11.69 8.65 -4.53
C ASN A 164 -12.37 9.25 -5.77
N ARG A 165 -13.57 8.77 -6.11
CA ARG A 165 -14.40 9.35 -7.18
C ARG A 165 -15.01 10.64 -6.66
N ALA A 166 -14.69 11.74 -7.32
CA ALA A 166 -15.47 12.97 -7.22
C ALA A 166 -16.84 12.77 -7.90
#